data_AF-G0UAJ4-F1
#
_entry.id   AF-G0UAJ4-F1
#
_cell.length_a   1.000
_cell.length_b   1.000
_cell.length_c   1.000
_cell.angle_alpha   90.00
_cell.angle_beta   90.00
_cell.angle_gamma   90.00
#
_symmetry.space_group_name_H-M   'P 1'
#
loop_
_entity.id
_entity.type
_entity.pdbx_description
1 polymer ?
#
loop_
_entity_poly.entity_id
_entity_poly.type
_entity_poly.pdbx_seq_one_letter_code
_entity_poly.pdbx_strand_id
1 'polypeptide(L)'
;MNAFLVALAMLLHWSVDTTDPDVQATIGYVFYSVHGVLVVTMLYTFTRILVAKDNRVVQVVEGSGTASKTTQTSVVEYDLSKWRELFFTKFLLPTVVGLFMCWRFELSFPMLVQCLSNPLAAWCSPVVRIYLRGHADTGSLARPWKEDMVVPEWLQRVWQEAEVDSEGLVSGQSGARGKTKVSHHN
;
A
#
# COMPACT_ATOMS: atom_id res chain seq x y z
N MET A 1 10.76 1.55 -3.91
CA MET A 1 11.27 0.36 -3.21
C MET A 1 12.78 0.50 -3.09
N ASN A 2 13.36 0.46 -1.88
CA ASN A 2 14.81 0.65 -1.70
C ASN A 2 15.55 -0.52 -2.36
N ALA A 3 16.31 -0.27 -3.42
CA ALA A 3 17.07 -1.30 -4.16
C ALA A 3 17.98 -2.13 -3.24
N PHE A 4 18.46 -1.52 -2.16
CA PHE A 4 19.23 -2.18 -1.10
C PHE A 4 18.47 -3.32 -0.40
N LEU A 5 17.17 -3.15 -0.13
CA LEU A 5 16.36 -4.19 0.51
C LEU A 5 16.14 -5.39 -0.40
N VAL A 6 15.93 -5.11 -1.70
CA VAL A 6 15.79 -6.17 -2.71
C VAL A 6 17.11 -6.92 -2.85
N ALA A 7 18.24 -6.21 -2.92
CA ALA A 7 19.56 -6.84 -2.96
C ALA A 7 19.85 -7.67 -1.70
N LEU A 8 19.55 -7.15 -0.51
CA LEU A 8 19.71 -7.89 0.74
C LEU A 8 18.86 -9.16 0.77
N ALA A 9 17.59 -9.07 0.37
CA ALA A 9 16.71 -10.23 0.32
C ALA A 9 17.19 -11.26 -0.72
N MET A 10 17.74 -10.81 -1.86
CA MET A 10 18.30 -11.71 -2.88
C MET A 10 19.53 -12.44 -2.37
N LEU A 11 20.41 -11.74 -1.65
CA LEU A 11 21.59 -12.34 -1.02
C LEU A 11 21.19 -13.38 0.04
N LEU A 12 20.21 -13.05 0.88
CA LEU A 12 19.67 -13.98 1.87
C LEU A 12 19.08 -15.23 1.21
N HIS A 13 18.31 -15.06 0.14
CA HIS A 13 17.74 -16.20 -0.57
C HIS A 13 18.80 -17.08 -1.22
N TRP A 14 19.82 -16.49 -1.83
CA TRP A 14 20.92 -17.25 -2.42
C TRP A 14 21.77 -17.99 -1.37
N SER A 15 21.87 -17.47 -0.15
CA SER A 15 22.59 -18.14 0.95
C SER A 15 21.82 -19.26 1.64
N VAL A 16 20.51 -19.37 1.39
CA VAL A 16 19.62 -20.27 2.14
C VAL A 16 19.22 -21.44 1.25
N ASP A 17 19.49 -22.66 1.71
CA ASP A 17 19.03 -23.87 1.03
C ASP A 17 17.52 -24.04 1.28
N THR A 18 16.72 -23.57 0.33
CA THR A 18 15.25 -23.68 0.39
C THR A 18 14.74 -25.09 0.09
N THR A 19 15.62 -26.06 -0.17
CA THR A 19 15.26 -27.46 -0.45
C THR A 19 15.08 -28.27 0.85
N ASP A 20 15.68 -27.82 1.95
CA ASP A 20 15.59 -28.47 3.25
C ASP A 20 14.26 -28.10 3.96
N PRO A 21 13.44 -29.09 4.37
CA PRO A 21 12.19 -28.84 5.10
C PRO A 21 12.39 -28.11 6.44
N ASP A 22 13.52 -28.32 7.13
CA ASP A 22 13.78 -27.67 8.42
C ASP A 22 14.05 -26.16 8.23
N VAL A 23 14.71 -25.81 7.13
CA VAL A 23 14.95 -24.42 6.74
C VAL A 23 13.64 -23.72 6.37
N GLN A 24 12.77 -24.38 5.60
CA GLN A 24 11.45 -23.84 5.27
C GLN A 24 10.59 -23.60 6.51
N ALA A 25 10.57 -24.55 7.46
CA ALA A 25 9.86 -24.40 8.72
C ALA A 25 10.41 -23.20 9.52
N THR A 26 11.73 -23.04 9.56
CA THR A 26 12.40 -21.92 10.21
C THR A 26 12.00 -20.58 9.60
N ILE A 27 11.97 -20.47 8.27
CA ILE A 27 11.51 -19.26 7.55
C ILE A 27 10.05 -18.95 7.92
N GLY A 28 9.20 -19.99 8.01
CA GLY A 28 7.82 -19.87 8.48
C GLY A 28 7.74 -19.27 9.89
N TYR A 29 8.50 -19.81 10.84
CA TYR A 29 8.52 -19.29 12.22
C TYR A 29 9.01 -17.83 12.31
N VAL A 30 10.05 -17.47 11.55
CA VAL A 30 10.52 -16.08 11.45
C VAL A 30 9.42 -15.18 10.90
N PHE A 31 8.73 -15.61 9.85
CA PHE A 31 7.63 -14.85 9.28
C PHE A 31 6.49 -14.62 10.27
N TYR A 32 6.02 -15.67 10.93
CA TYR A 32 4.92 -15.55 11.89
C TYR A 32 5.30 -14.70 13.10
N SER A 33 6.53 -14.82 13.60
CA SER A 33 7.00 -14.02 14.72
C SER A 33 7.10 -12.53 14.37
N VAL A 34 7.71 -12.19 13.22
CA VAL A 34 7.81 -10.80 12.74
C VAL A 34 6.43 -10.19 12.52
N HIS A 35 5.53 -10.92 11.87
CA HIS A 35 4.16 -10.42 11.61
C HIS A 35 3.31 -10.38 12.88
N GLY A 36 3.54 -11.27 13.85
CA GLY A 36 2.93 -11.21 15.17
C GLY A 36 3.29 -9.92 15.92
N VAL A 37 4.57 -9.55 15.93
CA VAL A 37 5.04 -8.28 16.52
C VAL A 37 4.45 -7.08 15.79
N LEU A 38 4.35 -7.13 14.45
CA LEU A 38 3.69 -6.09 13.65
C LEU A 38 2.22 -5.93 14.02
N VAL A 39 1.48 -7.02 14.15
CA VAL A 39 0.06 -6.97 14.56
C VAL A 39 -0.09 -6.33 15.93
N VAL A 40 0.73 -6.73 16.91
CA VAL A 40 0.74 -6.10 18.24
C VAL A 40 1.02 -4.60 18.15
N THR A 41 1.99 -4.20 17.32
CA THR A 41 2.33 -2.79 17.10
C THR A 41 1.14 -2.02 16.49
N MET A 42 0.45 -2.61 15.52
CA MET A 42 -0.73 -2.00 14.89
C MET A 42 -1.88 -1.87 15.88
N LEU A 43 -2.16 -2.89 16.70
CA LEU A 43 -3.18 -2.82 17.76
C LEU A 43 -2.84 -1.75 18.81
N TYR A 44 -1.58 -1.65 19.20
CA TYR A 44 -1.13 -0.60 20.12
C TYR A 44 -1.37 0.80 19.54
N THR A 45 -0.95 1.06 18.29
CA THR A 45 -1.21 2.36 17.65
C THR A 45 -2.70 2.66 17.50
N PHE A 46 -3.52 1.66 17.14
CA PHE A 46 -4.98 1.80 17.06
C PHE A 46 -5.59 2.25 18.39
N THR A 47 -5.26 1.55 19.48
CA THR A 47 -5.77 1.90 20.81
C THR A 47 -5.30 3.28 21.27
N ARG A 48 -4.04 3.65 20.97
CA ARG A 48 -3.51 4.98 21.28
C ARG A 48 -4.22 6.10 20.51
N ILE A 49 -4.56 5.89 19.24
CA ILE A 49 -5.35 6.85 18.44
C ILE A 49 -6.72 7.07 19.10
N LEU A 50 -7.41 5.99 19.47
CA LEU A 50 -8.74 6.07 20.10
C LEU A 50 -8.71 6.75 21.48
N VAL A 51 -7.66 6.50 22.27
CA VAL A 51 -7.50 7.11 23.59
C VAL A 51 -7.10 8.59 23.50
N ALA A 52 -6.36 9.00 22.46
CA ALA A 52 -5.90 10.38 22.31
C ALA A 52 -7.06 11.39 22.15
N LYS A 53 -8.21 10.98 21.60
CA LYS A 53 -9.44 11.80 21.46
C LYS A 53 -9.18 13.24 20.99
N ASP A 54 -8.27 13.40 20.04
CA ASP A 54 -7.91 14.70 19.48
C ASP A 54 -9.00 15.20 18.51
N ASN A 55 -9.75 16.21 18.94
CA ASN A 55 -10.87 16.78 18.18
C ASN A 55 -10.44 17.95 17.28
N ARG A 56 -9.14 18.20 17.10
CA ARG A 56 -8.69 19.21 16.14
C ARG A 56 -9.16 18.81 14.73
N VAL A 57 -9.49 19.81 13.93
CA VAL A 57 -9.98 19.61 12.56
C VAL A 57 -8.81 19.69 11.60
N VAL A 58 -8.71 18.71 10.71
CA VAL A 58 -7.76 18.65 9.60
C VAL A 58 -8.53 18.84 8.30
N GLN A 59 -8.06 19.74 7.46
CA GLN A 59 -8.57 19.90 6.10
C GLN A 59 -7.78 18.98 5.18
N VAL A 60 -8.46 18.00 4.59
CA VAL A 60 -7.88 17.09 3.62
C VAL A 60 -8.41 17.48 2.25
N VAL A 61 -7.51 17.78 1.33
CA VAL A 61 -7.85 18.00 -0.08
C VAL A 61 -7.71 16.66 -0.78
N GLU A 62 -8.84 16.04 -1.11
CA GLU A 62 -8.87 14.79 -1.87
C GLU A 62 -9.12 15.11 -3.35
N GLY A 63 -8.23 14.64 -4.23
CA GLY A 63 -8.31 14.81 -5.69
C GLY A 63 -7.12 15.54 -6.31
N SER A 64 -6.72 15.11 -7.50
CA SER A 64 -5.69 15.75 -8.33
C SER A 64 -6.38 16.43 -9.53
N GLY A 65 -6.62 17.74 -9.46
CA GLY A 65 -7.19 18.51 -10.57
C GLY A 65 -8.36 19.44 -10.20
N THR A 66 -9.20 19.75 -11.19
CA THR A 66 -10.31 20.73 -11.13
C THR A 66 -11.50 20.33 -10.24
N ALA A 67 -11.53 19.09 -9.75
CA ALA A 67 -12.56 18.56 -8.85
C ALA A 67 -12.00 18.17 -7.47
N SER A 68 -11.06 18.96 -6.94
CA SER A 68 -10.55 18.72 -5.58
C SER A 68 -11.63 19.05 -4.54
N LYS A 69 -12.01 18.05 -3.73
CA LYS A 69 -12.97 18.23 -2.65
C LYS A 69 -12.20 18.41 -1.35
N THR A 70 -12.37 19.58 -0.73
CA THR A 70 -11.83 19.83 0.61
C THR A 70 -12.81 19.25 1.63
N THR A 71 -12.43 18.15 2.26
CA THR A 71 -13.20 17.52 3.33
C THR A 71 -12.56 17.89 4.66
N GLN A 72 -13.36 18.41 5.59
CA GLN A 72 -12.95 18.61 6.97
C GLN A 72 -13.17 17.30 7.73
N THR A 73 -12.13 16.77 8.35
CA THR A 73 -12.20 15.58 9.21
C THR A 73 -11.51 15.86 10.54
N SER A 74 -11.86 15.10 11.58
CA SER A 74 -11.13 15.19 12.85
C SER A 74 -9.76 14.53 12.75
N VAL A 75 -8.79 14.95 13.58
CA VAL A 75 -7.47 14.30 13.66
C VAL A 75 -7.59 12.80 13.92
N VAL A 76 -8.48 12.40 14.84
CA VAL A 76 -8.70 10.99 15.16
C VAL A 76 -9.22 10.22 13.95
N GLU A 77 -10.21 10.77 13.24
CA GLU A 77 -10.78 10.10 12.07
C GLU A 77 -9.78 10.04 10.91
N TYR A 78 -8.99 11.09 10.70
CA TYR A 78 -7.90 11.09 9.74
C TYR A 78 -6.86 10.01 10.07
N ASP A 79 -6.39 9.97 11.32
CA ASP A 79 -5.36 9.02 11.75
C ASP A 79 -5.86 7.58 11.70
N LEU A 80 -7.13 7.34 12.06
CA LEU A 80 -7.77 6.03 11.89
C LEU A 80 -7.88 5.63 10.42
N SER A 81 -8.20 6.57 9.53
CA SER A 81 -8.29 6.29 8.09
C SER A 81 -6.94 5.84 7.52
N LYS A 82 -5.86 6.53 7.91
CA LYS A 82 -4.48 6.24 7.49
C LYS A 82 -3.93 5.00 8.17
N TRP A 83 -4.29 4.75 9.43
CA TRP A 83 -3.99 3.50 10.10
C TRP A 83 -4.64 2.32 9.37
N ARG A 84 -5.92 2.45 8.98
CA ARG A 84 -6.64 1.41 8.23
C ARG A 84 -6.00 1.15 6.88
N GLU A 85 -5.66 2.20 6.14
CA GLU A 85 -4.96 2.06 4.86
C GLU A 85 -3.61 1.35 5.04
N LEU A 86 -2.82 1.77 6.02
CA LEU A 86 -1.54 1.13 6.33
C LEU A 86 -1.73 -0.35 6.67
N PHE A 87 -2.70 -0.68 7.54
CA PHE A 87 -2.96 -2.04 7.98
C PHE A 87 -3.45 -2.93 6.84
N PHE A 88 -4.50 -2.54 6.14
CA PHE A 88 -5.12 -3.38 5.12
C PHE A 88 -4.31 -3.41 3.82
N THR A 89 -3.86 -2.25 3.34
CA THR A 89 -3.22 -2.13 2.02
C THR A 89 -1.73 -2.46 2.09
N LYS A 90 -1.01 -2.03 3.13
CA LYS A 90 0.45 -2.19 3.19
C LYS A 90 0.90 -3.41 3.99
N PHE A 91 0.06 -3.97 4.88
CA PHE A 91 0.41 -5.16 5.66
C PHE A 91 -0.44 -6.38 5.32
N LEU A 92 -1.76 -6.32 5.50
CA LEU A 92 -2.63 -7.50 5.40
C LEU A 92 -2.61 -8.09 3.99
N LEU A 93 -2.87 -7.26 2.97
CA LEU A 93 -2.92 -7.73 1.60
C LEU A 93 -1.58 -8.35 1.16
N PRO A 94 -0.40 -7.70 1.33
CA PRO A 94 0.88 -8.32 1.02
C PRO A 94 1.14 -9.61 1.81
N THR A 95 0.82 -9.66 3.11
CA THR A 95 1.04 -10.83 3.95
C THR A 95 0.22 -12.03 3.46
N VAL A 96 -1.06 -11.81 3.13
CA VAL A 96 -1.95 -12.86 2.61
C VAL A 96 -1.46 -13.36 1.25
N VAL A 97 -1.10 -12.44 0.35
CA VAL A 97 -0.53 -12.80 -0.96
C VAL A 97 0.79 -13.54 -0.80
N GLY A 98 1.66 -13.11 0.12
CA GLY A 98 2.94 -13.74 0.41
C GLY A 98 2.79 -15.17 0.94
N LEU A 99 1.88 -15.36 1.89
CA LEU A 99 1.54 -16.69 2.42
C LEU A 99 0.97 -17.60 1.33
N PHE A 100 0.06 -17.09 0.50
CA PHE A 100 -0.50 -17.84 -0.62
C PHE A 100 0.58 -18.24 -1.62
N MET A 101 1.49 -17.33 -1.96
CA MET A 101 2.61 -17.61 -2.87
C MET A 101 3.55 -18.68 -2.31
N CYS A 102 3.87 -18.63 -1.02
CA CYS A 102 4.69 -19.66 -0.39
C CYS A 102 3.97 -21.01 -0.37
N TRP A 103 2.69 -21.04 -0.01
CA TRP A 103 1.94 -22.29 0.07
C TRP A 103 1.73 -22.94 -1.31
N ARG A 104 1.53 -22.14 -2.36
CA ARG A 104 1.18 -22.64 -3.70
C ARG A 104 2.38 -22.89 -4.62
N PHE A 105 3.47 -22.15 -4.42
CA PHE A 105 4.64 -22.16 -5.30
C PHE A 105 5.95 -22.46 -4.56
N GLU A 106 5.90 -22.73 -3.25
CA GLU A 106 7.07 -23.00 -2.41
C GLU A 106 8.12 -21.88 -2.46
N LEU A 107 7.69 -20.67 -2.82
CA LEU A 107 8.53 -19.49 -2.92
C LEU A 107 8.73 -18.89 -1.53
N SER A 108 9.89 -19.18 -0.93
CA SER A 108 10.29 -18.62 0.36
C SER A 108 10.79 -17.17 0.26
N PHE A 109 11.26 -16.75 -0.92
CA PHE A 109 11.81 -15.41 -1.14
C PHE A 109 10.83 -14.26 -0.84
N PRO A 110 9.57 -14.27 -1.33
CA PRO A 110 8.59 -13.26 -0.99
C PRO A 110 8.36 -13.09 0.52
N MET A 111 8.39 -14.18 1.29
CA MET A 111 8.23 -14.12 2.75
C MET A 111 9.41 -13.43 3.41
N LEU A 112 10.65 -13.73 2.98
CA LEU A 112 11.85 -13.08 3.50
C LEU A 112 11.86 -11.58 3.21
N VAL A 113 11.49 -11.18 1.99
CA VAL A 113 11.35 -9.77 1.62
C VAL A 113 10.34 -9.08 2.56
N GLN A 114 9.18 -9.70 2.79
CA GLN A 114 8.12 -9.16 3.63
C GLN A 114 8.53 -9.01 5.09
N CYS A 115 9.34 -9.93 5.62
CA CYS A 115 9.90 -9.85 6.96
C CYS A 115 10.79 -8.61 7.16
N LEU A 116 11.35 -8.05 6.09
CA LEU A 116 12.16 -6.83 6.14
C LEU A 116 11.35 -5.58 5.76
N SER A 117 10.56 -5.68 4.68
CA SER A 117 9.84 -4.54 4.14
C SER A 117 8.71 -4.07 5.05
N ASN A 118 7.97 -4.99 5.67
CA ASN A 118 6.79 -4.66 6.46
C ASN A 118 7.18 -3.95 7.77
N PRO A 119 8.15 -4.45 8.57
CA PRO A 119 8.61 -3.71 9.75
C PRO A 119 9.18 -2.34 9.41
N LEU A 120 9.93 -2.22 8.31
CA LEU A 120 10.48 -0.93 7.90
C LEU A 120 9.38 0.04 7.46
N ALA A 121 8.39 -0.43 6.70
CA ALA A 121 7.25 0.39 6.30
C ALA A 121 6.43 0.84 7.51
N ALA A 122 6.22 -0.03 8.50
CA ALA A 122 5.58 0.32 9.76
C ALA A 122 6.38 1.39 10.50
N TRP A 123 7.68 1.18 10.67
CA TRP A 123 8.57 2.09 11.39
C TRP A 123 8.70 3.47 10.74
N CYS A 124 8.62 3.51 9.42
CA CYS A 124 8.64 4.75 8.65
C CYS A 124 7.29 5.45 8.57
N SER A 125 6.19 4.77 8.87
CA SER A 125 4.86 5.35 8.78
C SER A 125 4.67 6.52 9.78
N PRO A 126 3.98 7.59 9.37
CA PRO A 126 3.76 8.74 10.25
C PRO A 126 2.91 8.37 11.49
N VAL A 127 1.94 7.46 11.33
CA VAL A 127 1.10 6.95 12.43
C VAL A 127 1.95 6.31 13.53
N VAL A 128 2.84 5.38 13.18
CA VAL A 128 3.72 4.72 14.17
C VAL A 128 4.70 5.72 14.77
N ARG A 129 5.23 6.67 13.98
CA ARG A 129 6.14 7.71 14.49
C ARG A 129 5.49 8.61 15.55
N ILE A 130 4.21 8.96 15.39
CA ILE A 130 3.50 9.78 16.37
C ILE A 130 3.10 8.95 17.59
N TYR A 131 2.45 7.80 17.39
CA TYR A 131 1.80 7.09 18.50
C TYR A 131 2.71 6.10 19.24
N LEU A 132 3.71 5.52 18.58
CA LEU A 132 4.67 4.61 19.19
C LEU A 132 5.94 5.35 19.63
N ARG A 133 6.50 6.21 18.76
CA ARG A 133 7.76 6.92 19.04
C ARG A 133 7.55 8.26 19.77
N GLY A 134 6.31 8.74 19.88
CA GLY A 134 5.99 9.97 20.60
C GLY A 134 6.51 11.25 19.94
N HIS A 135 6.75 11.22 18.62
CA HIS A 135 7.16 12.44 17.90
C HIS A 135 6.05 13.49 17.91
N ALA A 136 6.46 14.75 18.06
CA ALA A 136 5.54 15.88 17.95
C ALA A 136 4.95 15.96 16.53
N ASP A 137 3.71 16.43 16.43
CA ASP A 137 2.94 16.60 15.21
C ASP A 137 3.35 17.84 14.40
N THR A 138 4.64 18.18 14.43
CA THR A 138 5.21 19.38 13.79
C THR A 138 6.04 19.04 12.57
N GLY A 139 6.13 19.96 11.61
CA GLY A 139 6.99 19.81 10.43
C GLY A 139 6.52 18.69 9.49
N SER A 140 7.38 17.69 9.24
CA SER A 140 7.08 16.57 8.32
C SER A 140 5.99 15.61 8.82
N LEU A 141 5.62 15.69 10.11
CA LEU A 141 4.57 14.89 10.74
C LEU A 141 3.27 15.69 10.94
N ALA A 142 3.24 16.95 10.48
CA ALA A 142 2.01 17.74 10.46
C ALA A 142 1.01 17.11 9.49
N ARG A 143 -0.25 17.04 9.92
CA ARG A 143 -1.36 16.52 9.11
C ARG A 143 -1.85 17.63 8.17
N PRO A 144 -2.30 17.32 6.95
CA PRO A 144 -2.33 16.00 6.33
C PRO A 144 -0.94 15.53 5.86
N TRP A 145 -0.64 14.24 6.04
CA TRP A 145 0.61 13.66 5.57
C TRP A 145 0.59 13.56 4.04
N LYS A 146 1.70 13.93 3.41
CA LYS A 146 1.90 13.70 1.99
C LYS A 146 1.95 12.20 1.76
N GLU A 147 0.99 11.70 1.00
CA GLU A 147 1.06 10.33 0.53
C GLU A 147 2.00 10.32 -0.67
N ASP A 148 3.10 9.59 -0.56
CA ASP A 148 3.86 9.14 -1.72
C ASP A 148 3.03 8.07 -2.44
N MET A 149 1.84 8.45 -2.92
CA MET A 149 1.08 7.67 -3.87
C MET A 149 1.82 7.85 -5.20
N VAL A 150 2.90 7.09 -5.37
CA VAL A 150 3.48 6.86 -6.68
C VAL A 150 2.47 6.00 -7.43
N VAL A 151 1.40 6.63 -7.92
CA VAL A 151 0.55 6.00 -8.93
C VAL A 151 1.49 5.79 -10.11
N PRO A 152 1.76 4.53 -10.51
CA PRO A 152 2.59 4.29 -11.67
C PRO A 152 2.01 5.05 -12.87
N GLU A 153 2.84 5.72 -13.68
CA GLU A 153 2.35 6.50 -14.82
C GLU A 153 1.41 5.68 -15.73
N TRP A 154 1.67 4.36 -15.85
CA TRP A 154 0.82 3.48 -16.64
C TRP A 154 -0.62 3.41 -16.11
N LEU A 155 -0.82 3.47 -14.78
CA LEU A 155 -2.15 3.44 -14.18
C LEU A 155 -2.85 4.79 -14.29
N GLN A 156 -2.09 5.90 -14.23
CA GLN A 156 -2.62 7.24 -14.51
C GLN A 156 -3.13 7.34 -15.96
N ARG A 157 -2.37 6.81 -16.93
CA ARG A 157 -2.77 6.80 -18.34
C ARG A 157 -4.04 5.97 -18.56
N VAL A 158 -4.15 4.80 -17.93
CA VAL A 158 -5.35 3.96 -18.02
C VAL A 158 -6.58 4.63 -17.43
N TRP A 159 -6.46 5.36 -16.31
CA TRP A 159 -7.58 6.11 -15.76
C TRP A 159 -7.97 7.32 -16.62
N GLN A 160 -6.99 8.04 -17.19
CA GLN A 160 -7.26 9.11 -18.14
C GLN A 160 -7.98 8.59 -19.40
N GLU A 161 -7.57 7.43 -19.92
CA GLU A 161 -8.19 6.80 -21.07
C GLU A 161 -9.62 6.33 -20.77
N ALA A 162 -9.86 5.77 -19.58
CA ALA A 162 -11.19 5.39 -19.13
C ALA A 162 -12.13 6.59 -18.89
N GLU A 163 -11.61 7.72 -18.41
CA GLU A 163 -12.39 8.93 -18.17
C GLU A 163 -12.82 9.57 -19.50
N VAL A 164 -11.91 9.65 -20.49
CA VAL A 164 -12.22 10.11 -21.86
C VAL A 164 -13.24 9.21 -22.56
N ASP A 165 -13.13 7.89 -22.42
CA ASP A 165 -14.09 6.95 -23.00
C ASP A 165 -15.47 7.07 -22.33
N SER A 166 -15.50 7.29 -21.01
CA SER A 166 -16.75 7.55 -20.27
C SER A 166 -17.42 8.88 -20.66
N GLU A 167 -16.64 9.93 -20.90
CA GLU A 167 -17.13 11.21 -21.44
C GLU A 167 -17.63 11.05 -22.89
N GLY A 168 -16.97 10.21 -23.70
CA GLY A 168 -17.41 9.85 -25.06
C GLY A 168 -18.74 9.08 -25.08
N LEU A 169 -18.94 8.20 -24.10
CA LEU A 169 -20.19 7.45 -23.93
C LEU A 169 -21.34 8.32 -23.41
N VAL A 170 -21.05 9.27 -22.51
CA VAL A 170 -22.05 10.21 -21.94
C VAL A 170 -22.40 11.34 -22.91
N SER A 171 -21.47 11.75 -23.79
CA SER A 171 -21.71 12.77 -24.82
C SER A 171 -22.41 12.27 -26.08
N GLY A 172 -22.73 10.97 -26.15
CA GLY A 172 -23.76 10.43 -27.03
C GLY A 172 -23.56 10.72 -28.51
N GLN A 173 -22.61 10.03 -29.16
CA GLN A 173 -22.69 9.85 -30.61
C GLN A 173 -23.74 8.78 -30.93
N SER A 174 -24.99 9.22 -31.00
CA SER A 174 -26.08 8.51 -31.67
C SER A 174 -25.74 8.34 -33.16
N GLY A 175 -25.80 7.12 -33.69
CA GLY A 175 -25.96 6.89 -35.13
C GLY A 175 -24.94 5.99 -35.81
N ALA A 176 -25.25 4.70 -35.85
CA ALA A 176 -25.14 3.79 -36.99
C ALA A 176 -24.13 4.08 -38.13
N ARG A 177 -23.21 3.13 -38.38
CA ARG A 177 -23.15 2.41 -39.67
C ARG A 177 -22.10 1.28 -39.66
N GLY A 178 -22.59 0.05 -39.84
CA GLY A 178 -21.79 -0.97 -40.50
C GLY A 178 -21.56 -0.62 -41.97
N LYS A 179 -20.39 -1.01 -42.50
CA LYS A 179 -20.22 -1.69 -43.80
C LYS A 179 -18.73 -1.91 -44.10
N THR A 180 -18.41 -3.18 -44.27
CA THR A 180 -17.37 -3.78 -45.11
C THR A 180 -16.85 -2.90 -46.27
N LYS A 181 -15.52 -2.83 -46.45
CA LYS A 181 -14.90 -3.05 -47.78
C LYS A 181 -13.40 -3.34 -47.71
N VAL A 182 -13.06 -4.41 -48.42
CA VAL A 182 -11.77 -4.92 -48.88
C VAL A 182 -11.03 -3.90 -49.77
N SER A 183 -9.68 -3.84 -49.70
CA SER A 183 -8.74 -3.98 -50.84
C SER A 183 -7.38 -3.28 -50.64
N HIS A 184 -6.33 -4.04 -50.96
CA HIS A 184 -4.95 -3.71 -51.36
C HIS A 184 -4.63 -2.28 -51.85
N HIS A 185 -3.44 -1.77 -51.50
CA HIS A 185 -2.34 -1.60 -52.47
C HIS A 185 -0.98 -1.29 -51.78
N ASN A 186 0.04 -2.00 -52.27
CA ASN A 186 1.51 -1.83 -52.26
C ASN A 186 2.20 -0.99 -51.16
#